data_AF-A0A139R1G1-F1
#
_entry.id   AF-A0A139R1G1-F1
#
_cell.length_a   1.000
_cell.length_b   1.000
_cell.length_c   1.000
_cell.angle_alpha   90.00
_cell.angle_beta   90.00
_cell.angle_gamma   90.00
#
_symmetry.space_group_name_H-M   'P 1'
#
loop_
_entity.id
_entity.type
_entity.pdbx_description
1 polymer ?
#
loop_
_entity_poly.entity_id
_entity_poly.type
_entity_poly.pdbx_seq_one_letter_code
_entity_poly.pdbx_strand_id
1 'polypeptide(L)'
;MKKIYAVLLVAFMAVILSACASKEAWLKGTWTSNQTNSKYEFKEESGKWTILSGERKIAENLEVKDRKDSVVNLVDDNGIRYQVEKKDKDTIHLEIFNSDGLSATNGQSFEFKKDQ
;
A
#
# COMPACT_ATOMS: atom_id res chain seq x y z
N MET A 1 6.83 50.64 -8.28
CA MET A 1 6.37 49.42 -8.99
C MET A 1 7.40 48.31 -8.82
N LYS A 2 7.27 47.41 -7.83
CA LYS A 2 8.24 46.30 -7.61
C LYS A 2 7.77 45.28 -6.55
N LYS A 3 6.49 44.89 -6.49
CA LYS A 3 6.01 43.95 -5.43
C LYS A 3 4.90 42.97 -5.84
N ILE A 4 4.72 42.69 -7.14
CA ILE A 4 3.58 41.84 -7.60
C ILE A 4 4.05 40.47 -8.13
N TYR A 5 5.35 40.31 -8.44
CA TYR A 5 5.84 39.07 -9.07
C TYR A 5 6.07 37.88 -8.12
N ALA A 6 6.10 38.10 -6.80
CA ALA A 6 6.42 37.02 -5.85
C ALA A 6 5.23 36.10 -5.51
N VAL A 7 3.99 36.56 -5.67
CA VAL A 7 2.80 35.82 -5.21
C VAL A 7 2.33 34.79 -6.24
N LEU A 8 2.58 35.02 -7.53
CA LEU A 8 2.20 34.09 -8.61
C LEU A 8 3.12 32.87 -8.72
N LEU A 9 4.36 32.94 -8.25
CA LEU A 9 5.32 31.82 -8.34
C LEU A 9 5.06 30.72 -7.30
N VAL A 10 4.51 31.08 -6.13
CA VAL A 10 4.24 30.12 -5.04
C VAL A 10 2.98 29.29 -5.32
N ALA A 11 1.98 29.87 -5.99
CA ALA A 11 0.76 29.17 -6.37
C ALA A 11 1.00 28.06 -7.41
N PHE A 12 2.01 28.20 -8.27
CA PHE A 12 2.33 27.19 -9.29
C PHE A 12 3.13 25.99 -8.72
N MET A 13 3.89 26.16 -7.63
CA MET A 13 4.60 25.04 -6.99
C MET A 13 3.67 24.10 -6.20
N ALA A 14 2.54 24.60 -5.69
CA ALA A 14 1.57 23.77 -4.96
C ALA A 14 0.83 22.77 -5.87
N VAL A 15 0.74 23.04 -7.19
CA VAL A 15 0.00 22.20 -8.15
C VAL A 15 0.84 21.02 -8.65
N ILE A 16 2.18 21.06 -8.55
CA ILE A 16 3.06 20.00 -9.05
C ILE A 16 3.21 18.85 -8.03
N LEU A 17 2.92 19.08 -6.74
CA LEU A 17 3.07 18.07 -5.69
C LEU A 17 1.92 17.05 -5.61
N SER A 18 0.77 17.30 -6.25
CA SER A 18 -0.34 16.34 -6.27
C SER A 18 -0.16 15.21 -7.30
N ALA A 19 0.85 15.28 -8.17
CA ALA A 19 1.04 14.34 -9.28
C ALA A 19 1.77 13.03 -8.89
N CYS A 20 2.23 12.90 -7.63
CA CYS A 20 2.99 11.72 -7.18
C CYS A 20 2.37 11.03 -5.96
N ALA A 21 1.09 11.27 -5.67
CA ALA A 21 0.36 10.47 -4.69
C ALA A 21 -0.10 9.18 -5.36
N SER A 22 0.44 8.04 -4.92
CA SER A 22 -0.04 6.72 -5.32
C SER A 22 -1.53 6.58 -4.98
N LYS A 23 -2.31 5.93 -5.85
CA LYS A 23 -3.75 5.71 -5.61
C LYS A 23 -3.97 4.81 -4.38
N GLU A 24 -2.96 4.03 -4.05
CA GLU A 24 -2.89 3.09 -2.95
C GLU A 24 -2.25 3.73 -1.71
N ALA A 25 -2.13 5.07 -1.65
CA ALA A 25 -1.62 5.79 -0.47
C ALA A 25 -2.36 5.45 0.84
N TRP A 26 -3.60 4.98 0.75
CA TRP A 26 -4.35 4.51 1.93
C TRP A 26 -3.75 3.27 2.57
N LEU A 27 -3.06 2.41 1.79
CA LEU A 27 -2.41 1.18 2.24
C LEU A 27 -1.05 1.46 2.89
N LYS A 28 -0.36 2.52 2.46
CA LYS A 28 0.97 2.86 2.98
C LYS A 28 0.92 3.12 4.50
N GLY A 29 1.85 2.51 5.22
CA GLY A 29 2.04 2.71 6.65
C GLY A 29 2.07 1.40 7.46
N THR A 30 1.97 1.55 8.78
CA THR A 30 2.02 0.44 9.73
C THR A 30 0.62 -0.03 10.11
N TRP A 31 0.45 -1.34 10.14
CA TRP A 31 -0.78 -2.05 10.42
C TRP A 31 -0.52 -3.17 11.42
N THR A 32 -1.39 -3.32 12.41
CA THR A 32 -1.29 -4.34 13.45
C THR A 32 -2.27 -5.46 13.15
N SER A 33 -1.77 -6.70 13.05
CA SER A 33 -2.62 -7.88 12.82
C SER A 33 -3.52 -8.14 14.02
N ASN A 34 -4.83 -8.27 13.79
CA ASN A 34 -5.79 -8.62 14.84
C ASN A 34 -5.60 -10.06 15.35
N GLN A 35 -5.01 -10.94 14.53
CA GLN A 35 -4.78 -12.34 14.90
C GLN A 35 -3.55 -12.52 15.79
N THR A 36 -2.46 -11.80 15.49
CA THR A 36 -1.15 -12.04 16.12
C THR A 36 -0.65 -10.88 16.98
N ASN A 37 -1.32 -9.72 16.90
CA ASN A 37 -0.86 -8.45 17.47
C ASN A 37 0.53 -7.99 16.98
N SER A 38 1.02 -8.60 15.90
CA SER A 38 2.28 -8.23 15.26
C SER A 38 2.07 -7.05 14.33
N LYS A 39 3.07 -6.15 14.28
CA LYS A 39 3.09 -5.01 13.36
C LYS A 39 3.67 -5.38 12.01
N TYR A 40 3.04 -4.86 10.97
CA TYR A 40 3.43 -5.00 9.58
C TYR A 40 3.48 -3.62 8.93
N GLU A 41 4.50 -3.38 8.11
CA GLU A 41 4.65 -2.11 7.41
C GLU A 41 4.55 -2.34 5.91
N PHE A 42 3.61 -1.63 5.28
CA PHE A 42 3.42 -1.63 3.83
C PHE A 42 4.10 -0.38 3.28
N LYS A 43 5.23 -0.57 2.60
CA LYS A 43 6.01 0.50 1.97
C LYS A 43 5.83 0.47 0.47
N GLU A 44 5.82 1.66 -0.11
CA GLU A 44 5.88 1.86 -1.55
C GLU A 44 7.04 2.80 -1.86
N GLU A 45 7.95 2.32 -2.71
CA GLU A 45 9.11 3.06 -3.21
C GLU A 45 9.23 2.82 -4.72
N SER A 46 9.27 3.90 -5.50
CA SER A 46 9.36 3.84 -6.97
C SER A 46 8.30 2.94 -7.63
N GLY A 47 7.08 2.90 -7.08
CA GLY A 47 5.96 2.09 -7.59
C GLY A 47 6.02 0.60 -7.25
N LYS A 48 7.03 0.17 -6.48
CA LYS A 48 7.16 -1.19 -5.96
C LYS A 48 6.79 -1.25 -4.49
N TRP A 49 6.07 -2.30 -4.11
CA TRP A 49 5.61 -2.50 -2.74
C TRP A 49 6.47 -3.51 -1.97
N THR A 50 6.67 -3.25 -0.69
CA THR A 50 7.35 -4.14 0.26
C THR A 50 6.49 -4.28 1.51
N ILE A 51 6.35 -5.51 2.01
CA ILE A 51 5.67 -5.84 3.26
C ILE A 51 6.74 -6.28 4.26
N LEU A 52 6.84 -5.57 5.38
CA LEU A 52 7.81 -5.83 6.45
C LEU A 52 7.09 -6.30 7.72
N SER A 53 7.75 -7.12 8.53
CA SER A 53 7.39 -7.37 9.93
C SER A 53 8.62 -7.16 10.81
N GLY A 54 8.68 -6.03 11.51
CA GLY A 54 9.93 -5.54 12.11
C GLY A 54 11.00 -5.33 11.04
N GLU A 55 12.18 -5.94 11.23
CA GLU A 55 13.29 -5.88 10.27
C GLU A 55 13.17 -6.93 9.15
N ARG A 56 12.24 -7.89 9.27
CA ARG A 56 12.09 -8.98 8.30
C ARG A 56 11.25 -8.53 7.11
N LYS A 57 11.78 -8.69 5.90
CA LYS A 57 11.00 -8.62 4.67
C LYS A 57 10.12 -9.86 4.54
N ILE A 58 8.80 -9.67 4.52
CA ILE A 58 7.82 -10.71 4.28
C ILE A 58 7.59 -10.89 2.78
N ALA A 59 7.57 -9.77 2.06
CA ALA A 59 7.47 -9.72 0.61
C ALA A 59 8.10 -8.44 0.08
N GLU A 60 8.72 -8.46 -1.09
CA GLU A 60 9.38 -7.30 -1.70
C GLU A 60 9.20 -7.27 -3.21
N ASN A 61 9.51 -6.13 -3.83
CA ASN A 61 9.38 -5.90 -5.28
C ASN A 61 7.98 -6.13 -5.85
N LEU A 62 6.96 -6.06 -5.00
CA LEU A 62 5.58 -6.33 -5.37
C LEU A 62 5.06 -5.29 -6.36
N GLU A 63 4.46 -5.73 -7.45
CA GLU A 63 3.81 -4.87 -8.44
C GLU A 63 2.30 -4.84 -8.27
N VAL A 64 1.70 -3.67 -8.50
CA VAL A 64 0.25 -3.54 -8.61
C VAL A 64 -0.19 -4.15 -9.94
N LYS A 65 -0.82 -5.34 -9.89
CA LYS A 65 -1.31 -6.05 -11.08
C LYS A 65 -2.74 -5.67 -11.46
N ASP A 66 -3.58 -5.42 -10.47
CA ASP A 66 -4.97 -4.99 -10.65
C ASP A 66 -5.43 -4.16 -9.45
N ARG A 67 -6.34 -3.21 -9.69
CA ARG A 67 -6.91 -2.36 -8.65
C ARG A 67 -8.38 -2.01 -8.92
N LYS A 68 -9.15 -2.00 -7.85
CA LYS A 68 -10.52 -1.49 -7.74
C LYS A 68 -10.56 -0.50 -6.56
N ASP A 69 -11.66 0.24 -6.40
CA ASP A 69 -11.75 1.33 -5.42
C ASP A 69 -11.35 0.93 -3.98
N SER A 70 -11.65 -0.30 -3.57
CA SER A 70 -11.33 -0.83 -2.24
C SER A 70 -10.39 -2.04 -2.26
N VAL A 71 -9.86 -2.46 -3.41
CA VAL A 71 -9.05 -3.69 -3.51
C VAL A 71 -7.81 -3.43 -4.36
N VAL A 72 -6.64 -3.83 -3.87
CA VAL A 72 -5.40 -3.86 -4.64
C VAL A 72 -4.84 -5.28 -4.67
N ASN A 73 -4.38 -5.71 -5.84
CA ASN A 73 -3.67 -6.97 -6.00
C ASN A 73 -2.18 -6.67 -6.23
N LEU A 74 -1.37 -6.98 -5.23
CA LEU A 74 0.09 -6.89 -5.29
C LEU A 74 0.67 -8.26 -5.66
N VAL A 75 1.62 -8.34 -6.58
CA VAL A 75 2.17 -9.62 -7.06
C VAL A 75 3.69 -9.60 -7.03
N ASP A 76 4.30 -10.67 -6.50
CA ASP A 76 5.75 -10.83 -6.48
C ASP A 76 6.30 -11.47 -7.77
N ASP A 77 7.61 -11.57 -7.89
CA ASP A 77 8.29 -12.15 -9.06
C ASP A 77 8.00 -13.66 -9.24
N ASN A 78 7.53 -14.34 -8.18
CA ASN A 78 7.14 -15.76 -8.23
C ASN A 78 5.66 -15.93 -8.61
N GLY A 79 4.92 -14.84 -8.80
CA GLY A 79 3.50 -14.84 -9.09
C GLY A 79 2.59 -14.95 -7.86
N ILE A 80 3.13 -14.98 -6.64
CA ILE A 80 2.35 -14.96 -5.40
C ILE A 80 1.59 -13.63 -5.34
N ARG A 81 0.28 -13.72 -5.13
CA ARG A 81 -0.60 -12.55 -5.09
C ARG A 81 -1.02 -12.24 -3.66
N TYR A 82 -0.79 -11.01 -3.24
CA TYR A 82 -1.24 -10.41 -2.00
C TYR A 82 -2.41 -9.49 -2.34
N GLN A 83 -3.63 -9.98 -2.13
CA GLN A 83 -4.84 -9.18 -2.30
C GLN A 83 -5.11 -8.42 -1.00
N VAL A 84 -5.13 -7.10 -1.06
CA VAL A 84 -5.46 -6.25 0.08
C VAL A 84 -6.77 -5.53 -0.19
N GLU A 85 -7.76 -5.76 0.67
CA GLU A 85 -9.06 -5.10 0.66
C GLU A 85 -9.13 -4.08 1.80
N LYS A 86 -9.46 -2.84 1.44
CA LYS A 86 -9.83 -1.79 2.38
C LYS A 86 -11.25 -2.01 2.88
N LYS A 87 -11.40 -2.37 4.15
CA LYS A 87 -12.71 -2.54 4.79
C LYS A 87 -13.27 -1.20 5.24
N ASP A 88 -12.44 -0.37 5.85
CA ASP A 88 -12.77 1.00 6.24
C ASP A 88 -11.51 1.89 6.28
N LYS A 89 -11.54 3.02 6.99
CA LYS A 89 -10.40 3.95 7.07
C LYS A 89 -9.21 3.41 7.86
N ASP A 90 -9.48 2.53 8.84
CA ASP A 90 -8.50 2.00 9.80
C ASP A 90 -8.42 0.46 9.75
N THR A 91 -9.18 -0.21 8.87
CA THR A 91 -9.18 -1.68 8.77
C THR A 91 -8.90 -2.15 7.35
N ILE A 92 -7.97 -3.11 7.22
CA ILE A 92 -7.69 -3.82 5.96
C ILE A 92 -7.74 -5.33 6.16
N HIS A 93 -8.01 -6.04 5.07
CA HIS A 93 -7.95 -7.49 4.99
C HIS A 93 -6.93 -7.89 3.93
N LEU A 94 -5.95 -8.72 4.29
CA LEU A 94 -4.99 -9.33 3.38
C LEU A 94 -5.34 -10.80 3.17
N GLU A 95 -5.36 -11.23 1.92
CA GLU A 95 -5.39 -12.64 1.54
C GLU A 95 -4.24 -12.95 0.58
N ILE A 96 -3.55 -14.07 0.82
CA ILE A 96 -2.35 -14.47 0.05
C ILE A 96 -2.69 -15.68 -0.81
N PHE A 97 -2.44 -15.59 -2.11
CA PHE A 97 -2.68 -16.64 -3.10
C PHE A 97 -1.38 -17.13 -3.70
N ASN A 98 -1.36 -18.43 -4.03
CA ASN A 98 -0.27 -19.06 -4.77
C ASN A 98 -0.17 -18.46 -6.19
N SER A 99 0.87 -18.87 -6.92
CA SER A 99 1.15 -18.41 -8.29
C SER A 99 0.07 -18.74 -9.32
N ASP A 100 -0.80 -19.71 -9.03
CA ASP A 100 -2.00 -20.00 -9.85
C ASP A 100 -3.08 -18.91 -9.72
N GLY A 101 -2.97 -18.01 -8.73
CA GLY A 101 -3.89 -16.91 -8.46
C GLY A 101 -5.28 -17.33 -7.98
N LEU A 102 -5.53 -18.63 -7.84
CA LEU A 102 -6.83 -19.23 -7.49
C LEU A 102 -6.78 -19.88 -6.13
N SER A 103 -5.69 -20.55 -5.81
CA SER A 103 -5.51 -21.27 -4.57
C SER A 103 -4.97 -20.32 -3.51
N ALA A 104 -5.72 -20.09 -2.45
CA ALA A 104 -5.20 -19.42 -1.26
C ALA A 104 -4.02 -20.22 -0.70
N THR A 105 -3.00 -19.51 -0.21
CA THR A 105 -1.84 -20.11 0.45
C THR A 105 -2.30 -20.67 1.78
N ASN A 106 -2.72 -21.94 1.81
CA ASN A 106 -3.31 -22.59 2.99
C ASN A 106 -4.43 -21.78 3.69
N GLY A 107 -5.19 -20.97 2.94
CA GLY A 107 -6.26 -20.13 3.49
C GLY A 107 -5.79 -18.98 4.41
N GLN A 108 -4.53 -18.55 4.30
CA GLN A 108 -3.99 -17.47 5.13
C GLN A 108 -4.63 -16.13 4.76
N SER A 109 -5.54 -15.70 5.63
CA SER A 109 -6.21 -14.41 5.62
C SER A 109 -5.93 -13.69 6.93
N PHE A 110 -5.67 -12.39 6.84
CA PHE A 110 -5.28 -11.57 7.98
C PHE A 110 -6.06 -10.27 7.98
N GLU A 111 -6.61 -9.92 9.12
CA GLU A 111 -7.25 -8.63 9.33
C GLU A 111 -6.28 -7.75 10.10
N PHE A 112 -6.07 -6.53 9.62
CA PHE A 112 -5.21 -5.57 10.29
C PHE A 112 -5.96 -4.30 10.62
N LYS A 113 -5.56 -3.69 11.74
CA LYS A 113 -5.95 -2.33 12.10
C LYS A 113 -4.78 -1.37 11.91
N LYS A 114 -5.09 -0.16 11.47
CA LYS A 114 -4.10 0.90 11.32
C LYS A 114 -3.53 1.24 12.69
N ASP A 115 -2.21 1.30 12.78
CA ASP A 115 -1.55 1.79 13.99
C ASP A 115 -1.89 3.29 14.15
N GLN A 116 -2.25 3.71 15.36
CA GLN A 116 -2.60 5.11 15.66
C GLN A 116 -1.36 6.00 15.72
#